data_AF-A0A7C8YPG3-F1
#
_entry.id   AF-A0A7C8YPG3-F1
#
_cell.length_a   1.000
_cell.length_b   1.000
_cell.length_c   1.000
_cell.angle_alpha   90.00
_cell.angle_beta   90.00
_cell.angle_gamma   90.00
#
_symmetry.space_group_name_H-M   'P 1'
#
loop_
_entity.id
_entity.type
_entity.pdbx_description
1 polymer ?
#
loop_
_entity_poly.entity_id
_entity_poly.type
_entity_poly.pdbx_seq_one_letter_code
_entity_poly.pdbx_strand_id
1 'polypeptide(L)'
;CGSPWSYHNGGSWPTLLWQLTVACIKMNRSEIAVKAVEIAERRISRDKWPEYYDTKGARFIGKQSRLFQTWSIAGYLVAKLLLAKPKRAKILITEEDMDLVSTFSSLLAKPRRKRSRKGHKQSYIV
;
A
#
# COMPACT_ATOMS: atom_id res chain seq x y z
N CYS A 1 22.40 6.31 7.86
CA CYS A 1 21.34 5.35 8.25
C CYS A 1 20.31 6.11 9.11
N GLY A 2 19.01 5.97 8.84
CA GLY A 2 17.97 6.72 9.56
C GLY A 2 17.65 6.14 10.93
N SER A 3 17.18 6.95 11.87
CA SER A 3 16.71 6.50 13.19
C SER A 3 15.58 5.46 13.04
N PRO A 4 15.58 4.35 13.79
CA PRO A 4 14.51 3.35 13.74
C PRO A 4 13.15 3.95 14.07
N TRP A 5 12.11 3.48 13.38
CA TRP A 5 10.72 3.90 13.57
C TRP A 5 10.51 5.40 13.38
N SER A 6 11.20 5.98 12.41
CA SER A 6 11.12 7.41 12.11
C SER A 6 11.12 7.67 10.62
N TYR A 7 10.35 8.67 10.20
CA TYR A 7 10.29 9.15 8.82
C TYR A 7 10.12 8.00 7.82
N HIS A 8 11.06 7.81 6.88
CA HIS A 8 11.05 6.70 5.93
C HIS A 8 11.46 5.34 6.54
N ASN A 9 12.15 5.32 7.68
CA ASN A 9 12.56 4.10 8.38
C ASN A 9 11.48 3.62 9.36
N GLY A 10 10.27 3.37 8.85
CA GLY A 10 9.14 2.84 9.64
C GLY A 10 8.36 3.90 10.44
N GLY A 11 8.44 5.18 10.06
CA GLY A 11 7.52 6.20 10.56
C GLY A 11 6.09 5.96 10.10
N SER A 12 5.11 6.49 10.83
CA SER A 12 3.70 6.39 10.51
C SER A 12 3.21 7.67 9.81
N TRP A 13 2.64 7.54 8.63
CA TRP A 13 2.32 8.66 7.74
C TRP A 13 0.80 8.85 7.60
N PRO A 14 0.20 9.92 8.15
CA PRO A 14 -1.25 10.15 8.06
C PRO A 14 -1.78 10.24 6.64
N THR A 15 -0.97 10.73 5.70
CA THR A 15 -1.32 10.78 4.27
C THR A 15 -1.69 9.42 3.69
N LEU A 16 -1.18 8.30 4.22
CA LEU A 16 -1.50 6.96 3.69
C LEU A 16 -2.92 6.49 4.04
N LEU A 17 -3.64 7.21 4.90
CA LEU A 17 -4.98 6.84 5.34
C LEU A 17 -5.99 6.74 4.17
N TRP A 18 -5.89 7.61 3.16
CA TRP A 18 -6.79 7.53 2.01
C TRP A 18 -6.50 6.31 1.12
N GLN A 19 -5.23 5.93 0.96
CA GLN A 19 -4.84 4.76 0.16
C GLN A 19 -5.35 3.48 0.81
N LEU A 20 -5.17 3.36 2.13
CA LEU A 20 -5.76 2.29 2.93
C LEU A 20 -7.29 2.25 2.73
N THR A 21 -7.94 3.42 2.77
CA THR A 21 -9.40 3.51 2.58
C THR A 21 -9.83 3.02 1.20
N VAL A 22 -9.15 3.43 0.13
CA VAL A 22 -9.43 2.96 -1.24
C VAL A 22 -9.26 1.44 -1.34
N ALA A 23 -8.17 0.90 -0.80
CA ALA A 23 -7.91 -0.55 -0.79
C ALA A 23 -9.00 -1.30 0.00
N CYS A 24 -9.38 -0.83 1.18
CA CYS A 24 -10.45 -1.39 1.98
C CYS A 24 -11.80 -1.40 1.25
N ILE A 25 -12.14 -0.32 0.52
CA ILE A 25 -13.36 -0.28 -0.29
C ILE A 25 -13.28 -1.28 -1.44
N LYS A 26 -12.16 -1.34 -2.18
CA LYS A 26 -11.96 -2.31 -3.28
C LYS A 26 -12.11 -3.75 -2.78
N MET A 27 -11.56 -4.06 -1.61
CA MET A 27 -11.55 -5.40 -1.04
C MET A 27 -12.82 -5.74 -0.24
N ASN A 28 -13.82 -4.86 -0.21
CA ASN A 28 -15.04 -5.02 0.59
C ASN A 28 -14.76 -5.29 2.08
N ARG A 29 -13.85 -4.48 2.65
CA ARG A 29 -13.37 -4.51 4.05
C ARG A 29 -13.35 -3.09 4.64
N SER A 30 -14.46 -2.37 4.49
CA SER A 30 -14.57 -0.95 4.87
C SER A 30 -14.47 -0.71 6.38
N GLU A 31 -14.78 -1.71 7.20
CA GLU A 31 -14.65 -1.69 8.67
C GLU A 31 -13.23 -1.39 9.14
N ILE A 32 -12.22 -1.85 8.40
CA ILE A 32 -10.81 -1.59 8.71
C ILE A 32 -10.50 -0.10 8.52
N ALA A 33 -11.00 0.49 7.43
CA ALA A 33 -10.81 1.90 7.13
C ALA A 33 -11.55 2.80 8.12
N VAL A 34 -12.77 2.44 8.52
CA VAL A 34 -13.52 3.15 9.58
C VAL A 34 -12.71 3.18 10.88
N LYS A 35 -12.20 2.02 11.32
CA LYS A 35 -11.38 1.94 12.54
C LYS A 35 -10.08 2.74 12.42
N ALA A 36 -9.42 2.73 11.27
CA ALA A 36 -8.21 3.51 11.04
C ALA A 36 -8.48 5.02 11.12
N VAL A 37 -9.59 5.49 10.54
CA VAL A 37 -10.04 6.88 10.61
C VAL A 37 -10.34 7.27 12.06
N GLU A 38 -11.08 6.46 12.81
CA GLU A 38 -11.37 6.72 14.23
C GLU A 38 -10.09 6.86 15.06
N ILE A 39 -9.07 6.02 14.80
CA ILE A 39 -7.78 6.11 15.49
C ILE A 39 -7.07 7.43 15.17
N ALA A 40 -7.09 7.86 13.90
CA ALA A 40 -6.50 9.13 13.49
C ALA A 40 -7.24 10.33 14.10
N GLU A 41 -8.58 10.33 14.10
CA GLU A 41 -9.44 11.41 14.60
C GLU A 41 -9.18 11.73 16.08
N ARG A 42 -8.77 10.74 16.89
CA ARG A 42 -8.46 10.95 18.33
C ARG A 42 -7.38 11.99 18.59
N ARG A 43 -6.47 12.23 17.64
CA ARG A 43 -5.30 13.10 17.88
C ARG A 43 -4.88 13.98 16.71
N ILE A 44 -5.20 13.64 15.46
CA ILE A 44 -4.60 14.31 14.29
C ILE A 44 -4.82 15.82 14.25
N SER A 45 -6.00 16.28 14.66
CA SER A 45 -6.33 17.71 14.76
C SER A 45 -5.63 18.39 15.94
N ARG A 46 -5.64 17.75 17.13
CA ARG A 46 -4.96 18.26 18.34
C ARG A 46 -3.46 18.41 18.13
N ASP A 47 -2.86 17.45 17.42
CA ASP A 47 -1.44 17.41 17.13
C ASP A 47 -1.06 18.33 15.95
N LYS A 48 -2.01 19.17 15.49
CA LYS A 48 -1.81 20.17 14.43
C LYS A 48 -1.37 19.56 13.10
N TRP A 49 -1.96 18.42 12.72
CA TRP A 49 -1.77 17.79 11.40
C TRP A 49 -0.29 17.56 11.02
N PRO A 50 0.43 16.73 11.79
CA PRO A 50 1.84 16.47 11.50
C PRO A 50 2.00 15.69 10.19
N GLU A 51 3.14 15.89 9.55
CA GLU A 51 3.58 15.15 8.38
C GLU A 51 3.75 13.64 8.64
N TYR A 52 4.30 13.27 9.79
CA TYR A 52 4.52 11.87 10.19
C TYR A 52 4.63 11.74 11.72
N TYR A 53 4.48 10.51 12.21
CA TYR A 53 4.66 10.12 13.60
C TYR A 53 5.81 9.12 13.73
N ASP A 54 6.52 9.20 14.85
CA ASP A 54 7.61 8.30 15.21
C ASP A 54 7.15 7.19 16.16
N THR A 55 8.02 6.20 16.35
CA THR A 55 7.89 4.98 17.16
C THR A 55 7.00 3.90 16.54
N LYS A 56 7.22 2.66 16.98
CA LYS A 56 6.46 1.48 16.54
C LYS A 56 4.94 1.64 16.65
N GLY A 57 4.47 2.45 17.60
CA GLY A 57 3.04 2.70 17.85
C GLY A 57 2.56 4.10 17.47
N ALA A 58 3.32 4.86 16.67
CA ALA A 58 2.98 6.24 16.28
C ALA A 58 2.66 7.16 17.48
N ARG A 59 3.32 6.95 18.63
CA ARG A 59 2.96 7.64 19.88
C ARG A 59 3.43 9.09 19.89
N PHE A 60 4.54 9.40 19.23
CA PHE A 60 5.14 10.74 19.22
C PHE A 60 5.02 11.37 17.84
N ILE A 61 4.84 12.69 17.80
CA ILE A 61 4.98 13.47 16.57
C ILE A 61 6.41 13.25 16.05
N GLY A 62 6.56 13.11 14.73
CA GLY A 62 7.86 12.84 14.13
C GLY A 62 8.90 13.89 14.51
N LYS A 63 10.13 13.45 14.77
CA LYS A 63 11.23 14.29 15.28
C LYS A 63 11.46 15.56 14.45
N GLN A 64 11.27 15.49 13.14
CA GLN A 64 11.41 16.59 12.19
C GLN A 64 10.11 16.85 11.41
N SER A 65 8.97 16.45 11.99
CA SER A 65 7.68 16.56 11.32
C SER A 65 7.23 18.01 11.22
N ARG A 66 6.86 18.43 10.01
CA ARG A 66 6.17 19.70 9.79
C ARG A 66 4.72 19.59 10.25
N LEU A 67 4.23 20.66 10.88
CA LEU A 67 2.82 20.80 11.26
C LEU A 67 2.00 21.39 10.11
N PHE A 68 0.69 21.21 10.16
CA PHE A 68 -0.27 21.68 9.15
C PHE A 68 0.06 21.18 7.75
N GLN A 69 0.56 19.95 7.68
CA GLN A 69 1.04 19.40 6.43
C GLN A 69 -0.14 19.05 5.50
N THR A 70 -0.16 19.66 4.31
CA THR A 70 -1.29 19.65 3.38
C THR A 70 -1.79 18.23 3.05
N TRP A 71 -0.88 17.30 2.74
CA TRP A 71 -1.27 15.93 2.39
C TRP A 71 -1.79 15.10 3.58
N SER A 72 -1.47 15.47 4.82
CA SER A 72 -2.00 14.82 6.02
C SER A 72 -3.46 15.21 6.21
N ILE A 73 -3.76 16.50 6.00
CA ILE A 73 -5.11 17.04 6.01
C ILE A 73 -5.92 16.45 4.85
N ALA A 74 -5.39 16.53 3.62
CA ALA A 74 -6.07 16.03 2.43
C ALA A 74 -6.32 14.52 2.49
N GLY A 75 -5.33 13.73 2.92
CA GLY A 75 -5.48 12.28 3.04
C GLY A 75 -6.57 11.89 4.03
N TYR A 76 -6.67 12.58 5.16
CA TYR A 76 -7.78 12.39 6.10
C TYR A 76 -9.14 12.76 5.49
N LEU A 77 -9.25 13.92 4.85
CA LEU A 77 -10.51 14.36 4.23
C LEU A 77 -10.96 13.43 3.12
N VAL A 78 -10.04 12.98 2.26
CA VAL A 78 -10.34 12.02 1.19
C VAL A 78 -10.84 10.71 1.78
N ALA A 79 -10.19 10.19 2.84
CA ALA A 79 -10.65 8.98 3.53
C ALA A 79 -12.10 9.12 4.02
N LYS A 80 -12.44 10.24 4.68
CA LYS A 80 -13.82 10.52 5.14
C LYS A 80 -14.82 10.59 3.98
N LEU A 81 -14.48 11.29 2.91
CA LEU A 81 -15.35 11.46 1.76
C LEU A 81 -15.59 10.14 1.01
N LEU A 82 -14.58 9.27 0.95
CA LEU A 82 -14.68 7.94 0.36
C LEU A 82 -15.55 7.01 1.22
N LEU A 83 -15.38 7.01 2.54
CA LEU A 83 -16.23 6.24 3.45
C LEU A 83 -17.70 6.69 3.38
N ALA A 84 -17.95 8.00 3.26
CA ALA A 84 -19.30 8.53 3.12
C ALA A 84 -19.94 8.17 1.76
N LYS A 85 -19.14 8.06 0.69
CA LYS A 85 -19.61 7.73 -0.66
C LYS A 85 -18.68 6.72 -1.34
N PRO A 86 -18.74 5.42 -0.97
CA PRO A 86 -17.80 4.41 -1.45
C PRO A 86 -17.76 4.24 -2.97
N LYS A 87 -18.88 4.51 -3.66
CA LYS A 87 -18.96 4.48 -5.13
C LYS A 87 -17.96 5.42 -5.82
N ARG A 88 -17.50 6.49 -5.14
CA ARG A 88 -16.49 7.43 -5.68
C ARG A 88 -15.10 6.83 -5.76
N ALA A 89 -14.82 5.77 -4.99
CA ALA A 89 -13.53 5.08 -5.04
C ALA A 89 -13.22 4.49 -6.43
N LYS A 90 -14.25 4.27 -7.28
CA LYS A 90 -14.09 3.82 -8.67
C LYS A 90 -13.18 4.72 -9.52
N ILE A 91 -13.05 6.01 -9.19
CA ILE A 91 -12.14 6.93 -9.89
C ILE A 91 -10.67 6.56 -9.65
N LEU A 92 -10.38 5.90 -8.52
CA LEU A 92 -9.04 5.55 -8.05
C LEU A 92 -8.75 4.05 -8.16
N ILE A 93 -9.75 3.24 -8.52
CA ILE A 93 -9.64 1.79 -8.60
C ILE A 93 -9.62 1.40 -10.08
N THR A 94 -8.62 0.61 -10.46
CA THR A 94 -8.63 -0.12 -11.73
C THR A 94 -9.09 -1.55 -11.49
N GLU A 95 -9.98 -2.01 -12.37
CA GLU A 95 -10.36 -3.41 -12.45
C GLU A 95 -9.28 -4.21 -13.18
N GLU A 96 -9.13 -5.46 -12.77
CA GLU A 96 -8.19 -6.36 -13.43
C GLU A 96 -8.82 -6.91 -14.71
N ASP A 97 -8.03 -6.94 -15.78
CA ASP A 97 -8.43 -7.60 -17.02
C ASP A 97 -8.21 -9.11 -16.86
N MET A 98 -9.31 -9.85 -16.81
CA MET A 98 -9.30 -11.30 -16.57
C MET A 98 -8.55 -12.08 -17.65
N ASP A 99 -8.56 -11.60 -18.90
CA ASP A 99 -7.84 -12.23 -20.01
C ASP A 99 -6.34 -12.02 -19.85
N LEU A 100 -5.92 -10.82 -19.44
CA LEU A 100 -4.53 -10.56 -19.10
C LEU A 100 -4.08 -11.38 -17.89
N VAL A 101 -4.87 -11.40 -16.80
CA VAL A 101 -4.56 -12.17 -15.59
C VAL A 101 -4.42 -13.66 -15.91
N SER A 102 -5.34 -14.22 -16.70
CA SER A 102 -5.29 -15.61 -17.18
C SER A 102 -4.02 -15.87 -18.01
N THR A 103 -3.72 -14.99 -18.97
CA THR A 103 -2.56 -15.10 -19.84
C THR A 103 -1.26 -15.11 -19.03
N PHE A 104 -1.07 -14.15 -18.12
CA PHE A 104 0.13 -14.09 -17.27
C PHE A 104 0.23 -15.28 -16.31
N SER A 105 -0.88 -15.71 -15.71
CA SER A 105 -0.92 -16.90 -14.85
C SER A 105 -0.48 -18.14 -15.63
N SER A 106 -0.94 -18.31 -16.87
CA SER A 106 -0.55 -19.42 -17.73
C SER A 106 0.94 -19.35 -18.15
N LEU A 107 1.48 -18.15 -18.39
CA LEU A 107 2.90 -17.96 -18.74
C LEU A 107 3.82 -18.27 -17.56
N LEU A 108 3.43 -17.88 -16.35
CA LEU A 108 4.17 -18.15 -15.12
C LEU A 108 4.07 -19.63 -14.69
N ALA A 109 2.93 -20.28 -14.96
CA ALA A 109 2.71 -21.69 -14.67
C ALA A 109 3.41 -22.64 -15.67
N LYS A 110 3.82 -22.17 -16.85
CA LYS A 110 4.60 -22.99 -17.78
C LYS A 110 5.95 -23.32 -17.14
N PRO A 111 6.27 -24.61 -16.91
CA PRO A 111 7.58 -24.97 -16.39
C PRO A 111 8.63 -24.50 -17.38
N ARG A 112 9.69 -23.84 -16.89
CA ARG A 112 10.93 -23.61 -17.65
C ARG A 112 11.20 -24.87 -18.44
N ARG A 113 11.06 -24.81 -19.78
CA ARG A 113 11.45 -25.91 -20.68
C ARG A 113 12.79 -26.39 -20.16
N LYS A 114 12.87 -27.63 -19.66
CA LYS A 114 14.15 -28.27 -19.38
C LYS A 114 14.95 -28.10 -20.66
N ARG A 115 15.94 -27.20 -20.64
CA ARG A 115 16.90 -27.06 -21.72
C ARG A 115 17.59 -28.41 -21.72
N SER A 116 17.12 -29.31 -22.58
CA SER A 116 17.73 -30.62 -22.75
C SER A 116 19.19 -30.34 -23.05
N ARG A 117 20.07 -30.58 -22.08
CA ARG A 117 21.50 -30.73 -22.37
C ARG A 117 21.53 -31.94 -23.29
N LYS A 118 21.61 -31.71 -24.60
CA LYS A 118 22.03 -32.73 -25.56
C LYS A 118 23.39 -33.20 -25.04
N GLY A 119 23.39 -34.35 -24.36
CA GLY A 119 24.61 -35.05 -24.02
C GLY A 119 25.36 -35.29 -25.33
N HIS A 120 26.64 -34.96 -25.33
CA HIS A 120 27.54 -35.32 -26.42
C HIS A 120 27.40 -36.83 -26.68
N LYS A 121 26.92 -37.21 -27.86
CA LYS A 121 27.10 -38.57 -28.34
C LYS A 121 28.53 -38.65 -28.88
N GLN A 122 29.41 -39.31 -28.14
CA GLN A 122 30.68 -39.78 -28.68
C GLN A 122 30.36 -40.76 -29.82
N SER A 123 30.84 -40.44 -31.02
CA SER A 123 30.91 -41.37 -32.14
C SER A 123 32.23 -42.10 -32.05
N TYR A 124 32.20 -43.41 -31.80
CA TYR A 124 33.33 -44.30 -32.09
C TYR A 124 32.99 -45.08 -33.36
N ILE A 125 33.98 -45.16 -34.26
CA ILE A 125 34.23 -45.93 -35.49
C ILE A 125 35.10 -44.95 -36.34
N VAL A 126 36.39 -45.16 -36.63
CA VAL A 126 37.29 -46.34 -36.72
C VAL A 126 38.52 -46.12 -35.84
#